data_AF-A0A819X409-F1
#
_entry.id   AF-A0A819X409-F1
#
_cell.length_a   1.000
_cell.length_b   1.000
_cell.length_c   1.000
_cell.angle_alpha   90.00
_cell.angle_beta   90.00
_cell.angle_gamma   90.00
#
_symmetry.space_group_name_H-M   'P 1'
#
loop_
_entity.id
_entity.type
_entity.pdbx_description
1 polymer ?
#
loop_
_entity_poly.entity_id
_entity_poly.type
_entity_poly.pdbx_seq_one_letter_code
_entity_poly.pdbx_strand_id
1 'polypeptide(L)'
;IYNEELVKANLSKSALAVAATARQANSALNQARRLTTPTLPTSIDFDIPSKYKRTTNGERYLLTDRVQHRDDGTFDSSSPHFDQIYSIHGIKNDHNFVCAIAVLGGRSGIIYKELFSILTQHARRLNLQFRPSKISSDFEPALVKTVADELPNARHVGCNFHFVKAVYRQIRQLGLTIDYRDDEAARSTARQLMALALIPVEKVEDAFEQIASEAPHSIEPLIEYFNGYWMTKPYLII
;
A
#
# COMPACT_ATOMS: atom_id res chain seq x y z
N ILE A 1 -10.12 31.83 7.20
CA ILE A 1 -9.11 30.77 6.89
C ILE A 1 -7.88 30.87 7.80
N TYR A 2 -7.48 32.06 8.28
CA TYR A 2 -6.32 32.21 9.19
C TYR A 2 -6.43 31.47 10.55
N ASN A 3 -7.63 31.25 11.09
CA ASN A 3 -7.78 30.61 12.42
C ASN A 3 -7.69 29.07 12.41
N GLU A 4 -8.15 28.36 11.37
CA GLU A 4 -8.14 26.89 11.37
C GLU A 4 -6.73 26.31 11.15
N GLU A 5 -5.91 26.95 10.31
CA GLU A 5 -4.51 26.53 10.10
C GLU A 5 -3.63 26.85 11.32
N LEU A 6 -3.85 27.99 11.99
CA LEU A 6 -3.18 28.33 13.24
C LEU A 6 -3.55 27.37 14.38
N VAL A 7 -4.82 26.95 14.47
CA VAL A 7 -5.27 25.95 15.46
C VAL A 7 -4.68 24.57 15.16
N LYS A 8 -4.64 24.12 13.90
CA LYS A 8 -4.00 22.86 13.50
C LYS A 8 -2.49 22.85 13.74
N ALA A 9 -1.81 23.96 13.45
CA ALA A 9 -0.38 24.12 13.69
C ALA A 9 -0.05 24.16 15.19
N ASN A 10 -0.90 24.78 16.01
CA ASN A 10 -0.74 24.82 17.47
C ASN A 10 -1.03 23.48 18.14
N LEU A 11 -2.05 22.75 17.68
CA LEU A 11 -2.36 21.39 18.15
C LEU A 11 -1.27 20.38 17.77
N SER A 12 -0.65 20.49 16.59
CA SER A 12 0.44 19.58 16.19
C SER A 12 1.73 19.89 16.94
N LYS A 13 2.06 21.17 17.17
CA LYS A 13 3.25 21.58 17.95
C LYS A 13 3.16 21.14 19.42
N SER A 14 2.00 21.29 20.06
CA SER A 14 1.81 20.83 21.44
C SER A 14 1.82 19.30 21.54
N ALA A 15 1.22 18.59 20.58
CA ALA A 15 1.26 17.13 20.50
C ALA A 15 2.67 16.57 20.28
N LEU A 16 3.49 17.25 19.49
CA LEU A 16 4.89 16.89 19.24
C LEU A 16 5.80 17.19 20.44
N ALA A 17 5.53 18.26 21.19
CA ALA A 17 6.33 18.67 22.34
C ALA A 17 6.27 17.68 23.52
N VAL A 18 5.24 16.82 23.59
CA VAL A 18 5.04 15.83 24.67
C VAL A 18 5.54 14.43 24.29
N ALA A 19 5.96 14.22 23.04
CA ALA A 19 6.37 12.91 22.55
C ALA A 19 7.85 12.63 22.83
N ALA A 20 8.15 11.68 23.72
CA ALA A 20 9.52 11.25 24.03
C ALA A 20 10.16 10.39 22.93
N THR A 21 9.36 9.89 21.98
CA THR A 21 9.82 9.01 20.89
C THR A 21 9.08 9.29 19.57
N ALA A 22 9.70 8.96 18.43
CA ALA A 22 9.09 9.10 17.11
C ALA A 22 7.75 8.34 16.96
N ARG A 23 7.58 7.23 17.68
CA ARG A 23 6.33 6.46 17.70
C ARG A 23 5.20 7.21 18.38
N GLN A 24 5.48 7.85 19.52
CA GLN A 24 4.51 8.68 20.25
C GLN A 24 4.16 9.94 19.45
N ALA A 25 5.14 10.55 18.80
CA ALA A 25 4.93 11.71 17.92
C ALA A 25 3.96 11.38 16.77
N ASN A 26 4.17 10.24 16.09
CA ASN A 26 3.29 9.79 15.02
C ASN A 26 1.89 9.43 15.51
N SER A 27 1.77 8.81 16.70
CA SER A 27 0.48 8.50 17.30
C SER A 27 -0.32 9.77 17.63
N ALA A 28 0.32 10.76 18.25
CA ALA A 28 -0.30 12.03 18.61
C ALA A 28 -0.70 12.85 17.36
N LEU A 29 0.14 12.86 16.32
CA LEU A 29 -0.18 13.46 15.01
C LEU A 29 -1.40 12.79 14.36
N ASN A 30 -1.48 11.45 14.38
CA ASN A 30 -2.61 10.73 13.81
C ASN A 30 -3.89 10.96 14.62
N GLN A 31 -3.81 11.09 15.94
CA GLN A 31 -4.95 11.42 16.79
C GLN A 31 -5.45 12.85 16.56
N ALA A 32 -4.54 13.83 16.46
CA ALA A 32 -4.89 15.21 16.10
C ALA A 32 -5.51 15.31 14.70
N ARG A 33 -5.00 14.53 13.73
CA ARG A 33 -5.62 14.42 12.40
C ARG A 33 -7.05 13.88 12.49
N ARG A 34 -7.28 12.77 13.21
CA ARG A 34 -8.62 12.18 13.41
C ARG A 34 -9.65 13.14 14.00
N LEU A 35 -9.24 14.06 14.88
CA LEU A 35 -10.13 15.08 15.44
C LEU A 35 -10.62 16.10 14.39
N THR A 36 -9.89 16.24 13.29
CA THR A 36 -10.23 17.16 12.19
C THR A 36 -10.70 16.44 10.92
N THR A 37 -10.56 15.11 10.88
CA THR A 37 -11.09 14.28 9.81
C THR A 37 -12.60 14.17 10.00
N PRO A 38 -13.40 14.31 8.92
CA PRO A 38 -14.83 14.03 8.99
C PRO A 38 -15.09 12.64 9.57
N THR A 39 -16.15 12.51 10.38
CA THR A 39 -16.63 11.20 10.81
C THR A 39 -16.92 10.33 9.59
N LEU A 40 -16.53 9.06 9.67
CA LEU A 40 -16.87 8.08 8.64
C LEU A 40 -18.38 8.14 8.37
N PRO A 41 -18.83 8.32 7.11
CA PRO A 41 -20.25 8.42 6.80
C PRO A 41 -20.97 7.14 7.23
N THR A 42 -22.08 7.30 7.93
CA THR A 42 -22.94 6.18 8.36
C THR A 42 -24.05 5.87 7.34
N SER A 43 -24.11 6.61 6.24
CA SER A 43 -25.10 6.50 5.17
C SER A 43 -24.46 6.73 3.80
N ILE A 44 -25.05 6.11 2.78
CA ILE A 44 -24.66 6.24 1.37
C ILE A 44 -25.06 7.60 0.75
N ASP A 45 -25.97 8.34 1.39
CA ASP A 45 -26.33 9.70 1.02
C ASP A 45 -25.50 10.69 1.86
N PHE A 46 -24.41 11.19 1.27
CA PHE A 46 -23.61 12.25 1.88
C PHE A 46 -23.23 13.30 0.83
N ASP A 47 -23.38 14.57 1.20
CA ASP A 47 -22.89 15.67 0.36
C ASP A 47 -21.43 15.96 0.71
N ILE A 48 -20.53 15.82 -0.28
CA ILE A 48 -19.12 16.20 -0.11
C ILE A 48 -19.04 17.74 -0.11
N PRO A 49 -18.56 18.39 0.96
CA PRO A 49 -18.49 19.84 1.01
C PRO A 49 -17.67 20.42 -0.15
N SER A 50 -18.11 21.54 -0.73
CA SER A 50 -17.52 22.15 -1.93
C SER A 50 -16.00 22.41 -1.86
N LYS A 51 -15.46 22.62 -0.66
CA LYS A 51 -14.02 22.79 -0.42
C LYS A 51 -13.18 21.54 -0.73
N TYR A 52 -13.80 20.37 -0.78
CA TYR A 52 -13.18 19.08 -1.12
C TYR A 52 -13.54 18.60 -2.53
N LYS A 53 -14.30 19.39 -3.30
CA LYS A 53 -14.59 19.12 -4.72
C LYS A 53 -13.64 19.87 -5.66
N ARG A 54 -12.68 20.63 -5.11
CA ARG A 54 -11.79 21.53 -5.85
C ARG A 54 -10.36 21.44 -5.36
N THR A 55 -9.42 21.53 -6.30
CA THR A 55 -7.99 21.63 -6.05
C THR A 55 -7.62 23.02 -5.53
N THR A 56 -6.38 23.20 -5.08
CA THR A 56 -5.87 24.49 -4.58
C THR A 56 -5.80 25.58 -5.66
N ASN A 57 -5.75 25.20 -6.93
CA ASN A 57 -5.87 26.08 -8.10
C ASN A 57 -7.32 26.22 -8.62
N GLY A 58 -8.31 25.71 -7.89
CA GLY A 58 -9.74 25.92 -8.16
C GLY A 58 -10.37 24.97 -9.19
N GLU A 59 -9.59 24.07 -9.77
CA GLU A 59 -10.05 23.05 -10.72
C GLU A 59 -10.88 21.98 -10.00
N ARG A 60 -11.88 21.44 -10.67
CA ARG A 60 -12.71 20.37 -10.10
C ARG A 60 -11.93 19.05 -10.18
N TYR A 61 -11.89 18.31 -9.08
CA TYR A 61 -11.43 16.92 -9.06
C TYR A 61 -12.54 16.03 -8.49
N LEU A 62 -12.59 14.76 -8.91
CA LEU A 62 -13.76 13.87 -8.84
C LEU A 62 -14.91 14.31 -9.77
N LEU A 63 -14.72 14.07 -11.08
CA LEU A 63 -15.84 14.01 -12.01
C LEU A 63 -16.39 12.59 -12.00
N THR A 64 -17.51 12.38 -11.32
CA THR A 64 -18.39 11.24 -11.56
C THR A 64 -19.79 11.83 -11.75
N ASP A 65 -20.31 11.68 -12.97
CA ASP A 65 -21.74 11.78 -13.20
C ASP A 65 -22.33 10.47 -12.66
N ARG A 66 -22.92 10.56 -11.47
CA ARG A 66 -23.67 9.51 -10.77
C ARG A 66 -22.99 8.14 -10.62
N VAL A 67 -22.05 7.99 -9.68
CA VAL A 67 -21.81 6.67 -9.04
C VAL A 67 -21.40 6.85 -7.57
N GLN A 68 -22.04 6.03 -6.72
CA GLN A 68 -21.87 5.84 -5.28
C GLN A 68 -20.40 5.56 -4.90
N HIS A 69 -19.95 6.22 -3.83
CA HIS A 69 -18.58 6.14 -3.31
C HIS A 69 -18.44 5.13 -2.16
N ARG A 70 -17.31 4.42 -2.14
CA ARG A 70 -16.69 3.87 -0.93
C ARG A 70 -15.19 4.11 -1.00
N ASP A 71 -14.60 4.50 0.13
CA ASP A 71 -13.18 4.82 0.29
C ASP A 71 -12.54 3.89 1.36
N ASP A 72 -11.22 3.78 1.31
CA ASP A 72 -10.30 2.91 2.08
C ASP A 72 -10.09 1.48 1.53
N GLY A 73 -8.89 1.26 1.01
CA GLY A 73 -8.41 -0.02 0.55
C GLY A 73 -7.99 -0.88 1.73
N THR A 74 -8.77 -1.90 2.06
CA THR A 74 -8.37 -3.24 2.52
C THR A 74 -9.67 -4.03 2.78
N PHE A 75 -10.07 -4.86 1.80
CA PHE A 75 -11.01 -5.99 1.88
C PHE A 75 -12.49 -5.74 2.26
N ASP A 76 -13.38 -6.42 1.51
CA ASP A 76 -14.81 -6.67 1.79
C ASP A 76 -15.79 -5.51 1.55
N SER A 77 -15.58 -4.81 0.45
CA SER A 77 -16.22 -3.53 0.20
C SER A 77 -16.74 -3.35 -1.22
N SER A 78 -16.68 -4.41 -2.03
CA SER A 78 -17.32 -4.41 -3.32
C SER A 78 -18.80 -4.72 -3.14
N SER A 79 -19.66 -3.97 -3.82
CA SER A 79 -21.03 -4.44 -4.09
C SER A 79 -20.95 -5.88 -4.63
N PRO A 80 -21.93 -6.77 -4.43
CA PRO A 80 -21.91 -8.14 -4.99
C PRO A 80 -21.70 -8.23 -6.51
N HIS A 81 -21.68 -7.09 -7.22
CA HIS A 81 -21.39 -6.96 -8.65
C HIS A 81 -19.90 -6.73 -8.99
N PHE A 82 -19.04 -6.48 -8.00
CA PHE A 82 -17.62 -6.22 -8.21
C PHE A 82 -16.78 -7.02 -7.19
N ASP A 83 -15.50 -7.21 -7.46
CA ASP A 83 -14.61 -8.01 -6.61
C ASP A 83 -13.55 -7.17 -5.89
N GLN A 84 -13.22 -5.99 -6.45
CA GLN A 84 -12.21 -5.09 -5.88
C GLN A 84 -12.35 -3.65 -6.37
N ILE A 85 -11.86 -2.74 -5.53
CA ILE A 85 -11.51 -1.37 -5.90
C ILE A 85 -10.00 -1.33 -6.08
N TYR A 86 -9.54 -0.81 -7.22
CA TYR A 86 -8.14 -0.74 -7.60
C TYR A 86 -7.71 0.72 -7.73
N SER A 87 -6.84 1.19 -6.84
CA SER A 87 -6.32 2.56 -6.87
C SER A 87 -4.92 2.61 -7.48
N ILE A 88 -4.70 3.59 -8.36
CA ILE A 88 -3.41 3.83 -9.02
C ILE A 88 -2.86 5.14 -8.50
N HIS A 89 -1.65 5.04 -7.94
CA HIS A 89 -0.97 6.15 -7.32
C HIS A 89 0.27 6.52 -8.13
N GLY A 90 0.47 7.81 -8.39
CA GLY A 90 1.68 8.37 -8.97
C GLY A 90 2.50 9.05 -7.89
N ILE A 91 3.83 8.95 -7.99
CA ILE A 91 4.74 9.69 -7.11
C ILE A 91 5.45 10.76 -7.95
N LYS A 92 5.41 12.01 -7.49
CA LYS A 92 6.14 13.12 -8.09
C LYS A 92 6.68 14.02 -6.99
N ASN A 93 7.98 14.30 -7.01
CA ASN A 93 8.67 15.10 -6.00
C ASN A 93 8.39 14.62 -4.57
N ASP A 94 8.44 13.30 -4.34
CA ASP A 94 8.13 12.64 -3.05
C ASP A 94 6.69 12.81 -2.54
N HIS A 95 5.79 13.35 -3.36
CA HIS A 95 4.37 13.41 -3.07
C HIS A 95 3.63 12.30 -3.80
N ASN A 96 2.73 11.62 -3.07
CA ASN A 96 1.84 10.59 -3.61
C ASN A 96 0.52 11.24 -4.04
N PHE A 97 0.07 10.93 -5.26
CA PHE A 97 -1.18 11.40 -5.83
C PHE A 97 -2.00 10.20 -6.31
N VAL A 98 -3.30 10.22 -6.03
CA VAL A 98 -4.23 9.29 -6.66
C VAL A 98 -4.42 9.72 -8.12
N CYS A 99 -3.94 8.91 -9.05
CA CYS A 99 -4.05 9.18 -10.49
C CYS A 99 -5.35 8.61 -11.08
N ALA A 100 -5.77 7.44 -10.61
CA ALA A 100 -7.01 6.80 -11.04
C ALA A 100 -7.55 5.86 -9.97
N ILE A 101 -8.87 5.66 -9.97
CA ILE A 101 -9.56 4.63 -9.20
C ILE A 101 -10.42 3.86 -10.17
N ALA A 102 -10.33 2.54 -10.15
CA ALA A 102 -11.12 1.64 -10.97
C ALA A 102 -11.88 0.66 -10.07
N VAL A 103 -13.11 0.34 -10.47
CA VAL A 103 -13.89 -0.74 -9.85
C VAL A 103 -13.83 -1.93 -10.78
N LEU A 104 -13.32 -3.06 -10.30
CA LEU A 104 -13.04 -4.23 -11.13
C LEU A 104 -13.96 -5.39 -10.71
N GLY A 105 -14.54 -6.05 -11.72
CA GLY A 105 -15.36 -7.26 -11.55
C GLY A 105 -14.56 -8.55 -11.32
N GLY A 106 -13.25 -8.45 -11.06
CA GLY A 106 -12.38 -9.60 -10.86
C GLY A 106 -10.90 -9.27 -10.82
N ARG A 107 -10.10 -10.32 -10.62
CA ARG A 107 -8.63 -10.31 -10.47
C ARG A 107 -7.97 -11.16 -11.57
N SER A 108 -8.35 -10.92 -12.83
CA SER A 108 -7.85 -11.71 -13.97
C SER A 108 -6.98 -10.85 -14.88
N GLY A 109 -6.07 -11.49 -15.62
CA GLY A 109 -5.20 -10.77 -16.56
C GLY A 109 -5.97 -10.03 -17.65
N ILE A 110 -7.15 -10.54 -18.02
CA ILE A 110 -8.06 -9.89 -18.98
C ILE A 110 -8.56 -8.56 -18.41
N ILE A 111 -9.00 -8.56 -17.15
CA ILE A 111 -9.51 -7.37 -16.46
C ILE A 111 -8.41 -6.32 -16.27
N TYR A 112 -7.21 -6.75 -15.85
CA TYR A 112 -6.07 -5.82 -15.73
C TYR A 112 -5.64 -5.26 -17.07
N LYS A 113 -5.69 -6.06 -18.15
CA LYS A 113 -5.35 -5.60 -19.50
C LYS A 113 -6.33 -4.54 -19.97
N GLU A 114 -7.62 -4.77 -19.75
CA GLU A 114 -8.67 -3.80 -20.04
C GLU A 114 -8.46 -2.50 -19.26
N LEU A 115 -8.16 -2.58 -17.96
CA LEU A 115 -7.83 -1.44 -17.12
C LEU A 115 -6.67 -0.61 -17.72
N PHE A 116 -5.53 -1.24 -18.02
CA PHE A 116 -4.36 -0.51 -18.56
C PHE A 116 -4.61 0.05 -19.96
N SER A 117 -5.40 -0.64 -20.79
CA SER A 117 -5.82 -0.13 -22.09
C SER A 117 -6.69 1.13 -21.94
N ILE A 118 -7.69 1.12 -21.05
CA ILE A 118 -8.55 2.27 -20.76
C ILE A 118 -7.71 3.45 -20.27
N LEU A 119 -6.80 3.22 -19.32
CA LEU A 119 -5.91 4.27 -18.79
C LEU A 119 -5.02 4.87 -19.87
N THR A 120 -4.43 4.02 -20.72
CA THR A 120 -3.57 4.46 -21.81
C THR A 120 -4.34 5.30 -22.83
N GLN A 121 -5.55 4.86 -23.20
CA GLN A 121 -6.43 5.61 -24.09
C GLN A 121 -6.87 6.94 -23.48
N HIS A 122 -7.23 6.95 -22.20
CA HIS A 122 -7.64 8.16 -21.50
C HIS A 122 -6.49 9.16 -21.40
N ALA A 123 -5.28 8.72 -21.04
CA ALA A 123 -4.09 9.56 -21.04
C ALA A 123 -3.84 10.18 -22.42
N ARG A 124 -3.93 9.39 -23.49
CA ARG A 124 -3.77 9.90 -24.87
C ARG A 124 -4.78 11.00 -25.21
N ARG A 125 -6.05 10.85 -24.81
CA ARG A 125 -7.09 11.89 -25.03
C ARG A 125 -6.77 13.20 -24.32
N LEU A 126 -6.06 13.14 -23.20
CA LEU A 126 -5.58 14.31 -22.46
C LEU A 126 -4.23 14.84 -22.97
N ASN A 127 -3.72 14.34 -24.10
CA ASN A 127 -2.36 14.61 -24.60
C ASN A 127 -1.25 14.25 -23.59
N LEU A 128 -1.51 13.25 -22.74
CA LEU A 128 -0.56 12.68 -21.80
C LEU A 128 -0.04 11.32 -22.30
N GLN A 129 1.13 10.92 -21.80
CA GLN A 129 1.67 9.58 -22.02
C GLN A 129 1.64 8.78 -20.72
N PHE A 130 0.84 7.72 -20.69
CA PHE A 130 0.89 6.73 -19.62
C PHE A 130 2.07 5.77 -19.87
N ARG A 131 3.25 6.16 -19.39
CA ARG A 131 4.51 5.40 -19.54
C ARG A 131 5.26 5.38 -18.20
N PRO A 132 4.79 4.62 -17.20
CA PRO A 132 5.51 4.48 -15.95
C PRO A 132 6.87 3.82 -16.19
N SER A 133 7.92 4.30 -15.53
CA SER A 133 9.25 3.66 -15.52
C SER A 133 9.34 2.56 -14.47
N LYS A 134 8.54 2.65 -13.41
CA LYS A 134 8.43 1.68 -12.32
C LYS A 134 6.98 1.53 -11.90
N ILE A 135 6.54 0.30 -11.65
CA ILE A 135 5.24 -0.02 -11.08
C ILE A 135 5.49 -0.83 -9.82
N SER A 136 4.92 -0.38 -8.71
CA SER A 136 4.89 -1.16 -7.48
C SER A 136 3.48 -1.66 -7.24
N SER A 137 3.32 -2.98 -7.14
CA SER A 137 2.03 -3.60 -6.86
C SER A 137 2.20 -4.87 -6.04
N ASP A 138 1.06 -5.47 -5.74
CA ASP A 138 0.92 -6.79 -5.15
C ASP A 138 1.54 -7.86 -6.06
N PHE A 139 1.82 -9.02 -5.47
CA PHE A 139 2.46 -10.17 -6.10
C PHE A 139 1.47 -11.08 -6.85
N GLU A 140 0.34 -10.53 -7.28
CA GLU A 140 -0.69 -11.31 -7.96
C GLU A 140 -0.18 -11.73 -9.35
N PRO A 141 -0.08 -13.04 -9.66
CA PRO A 141 0.53 -13.50 -10.91
C PRO A 141 -0.10 -12.92 -12.17
N ALA A 142 -1.44 -12.77 -12.16
CA ALA A 142 -2.17 -12.18 -13.28
C ALA A 142 -1.77 -10.72 -13.50
N LEU A 143 -1.66 -9.93 -12.43
CA LEU A 143 -1.24 -8.53 -12.50
C LEU A 143 0.22 -8.40 -12.95
N VAL A 144 1.13 -9.19 -12.39
CA VAL A 144 2.55 -9.18 -12.75
C VAL A 144 2.72 -9.47 -14.24
N LYS A 145 2.05 -10.52 -14.74
CA LYS A 145 2.09 -10.86 -16.16
C LYS A 145 1.52 -9.74 -17.04
N THR A 146 0.35 -9.23 -16.69
CA THR A 146 -0.28 -8.16 -17.48
C THR A 146 0.56 -6.88 -17.50
N VAL A 147 1.22 -6.52 -16.40
CA VAL A 147 2.14 -5.38 -16.38
C VAL A 147 3.30 -5.60 -17.35
N ALA A 148 3.88 -6.80 -17.38
CA ALA A 148 4.95 -7.12 -18.33
C ALA A 148 4.48 -7.05 -19.79
N ASP A 149 3.26 -7.53 -20.08
CA ASP A 149 2.69 -7.55 -21.43
C ASP A 149 2.27 -6.15 -21.93
N GLU A 150 1.62 -5.35 -21.08
CA GLU A 150 1.01 -4.07 -21.49
C GLU A 150 1.93 -2.86 -21.25
N LEU A 151 2.87 -2.97 -20.31
CA LEU A 151 3.79 -1.90 -19.91
C LEU A 151 5.24 -2.39 -19.93
N PRO A 152 5.76 -2.88 -21.08
CA PRO A 152 7.04 -3.59 -21.16
C PRO A 152 8.27 -2.73 -20.80
N ASN A 153 8.13 -1.40 -20.82
CA ASN A 153 9.18 -0.47 -20.41
C ASN A 153 9.15 -0.15 -18.91
N ALA A 154 8.11 -0.59 -18.19
CA ALA A 154 7.99 -0.39 -16.75
C ALA A 154 8.66 -1.56 -16.03
N ARG A 155 9.55 -1.25 -15.08
CA ARG A 155 10.03 -2.27 -14.14
C ARG A 155 8.95 -2.53 -13.10
N HIS A 156 8.39 -3.74 -13.08
CA HIS A 156 7.57 -4.20 -11.96
C HIS A 156 8.46 -4.46 -10.75
N VAL A 157 7.99 -4.02 -9.59
CA VAL A 157 8.68 -4.14 -8.30
C VAL A 157 7.65 -4.54 -7.25
N GLY A 158 8.02 -5.50 -6.39
CA GLY A 158 7.19 -5.88 -5.26
C GLY A 158 6.83 -4.70 -4.35
N CYS A 159 5.57 -4.61 -3.91
CA CYS A 159 5.21 -3.65 -2.89
C CYS A 159 5.63 -4.17 -1.51
N ASN A 160 6.61 -3.50 -0.87
CA ASN A 160 7.11 -3.86 0.46
C ASN A 160 5.98 -3.96 1.51
N PHE A 161 4.96 -3.10 1.42
CA PHE A 161 3.82 -3.17 2.32
C PHE A 161 3.04 -4.49 2.18
N HIS A 162 2.79 -4.93 0.95
CA HIS A 162 2.12 -6.20 0.69
C HIS A 162 3.01 -7.40 1.01
N PHE A 163 4.32 -7.28 0.81
CA PHE A 163 5.31 -8.28 1.22
C PHE A 163 5.28 -8.50 2.74
N VAL A 164 5.46 -7.44 3.51
CA VAL A 164 5.40 -7.46 4.99
C VAL A 164 4.06 -8.03 5.47
N LYS A 165 2.94 -7.62 4.87
CA LYS A 165 1.62 -8.18 5.17
C LYS A 165 1.54 -9.68 4.87
N ALA A 166 2.10 -10.14 3.75
CA ALA A 166 2.10 -11.55 3.36
C ALA A 166 2.90 -12.40 4.36
N VAL A 167 4.10 -11.95 4.74
CA VAL A 167 4.92 -12.62 5.77
C VAL A 167 4.17 -12.65 7.10
N TYR A 168 3.57 -11.55 7.53
CA TYR A 168 2.79 -11.51 8.78
C TYR A 168 1.55 -12.41 8.74
N ARG A 169 0.88 -12.52 7.59
CA ARG A 169 -0.22 -13.48 7.41
C ARG A 169 0.30 -14.91 7.56
N GLN A 170 1.48 -15.21 7.03
CA GLN A 170 2.09 -16.52 7.21
C GLN A 170 2.41 -16.82 8.68
N ILE A 171 2.98 -15.86 9.42
CA ILE A 171 3.21 -15.98 10.87
C ILE A 171 1.92 -16.40 11.59
N ARG A 172 0.78 -15.80 11.23
CA ARG A 172 -0.53 -16.17 11.79
C ARG A 172 -0.97 -17.59 11.39
N GLN A 173 -0.81 -17.95 10.11
CA GLN A 173 -1.21 -19.26 9.60
C GLN A 173 -0.37 -20.41 10.20
N LEU A 174 0.90 -20.14 10.52
CA LEU A 174 1.80 -21.09 11.17
C LEU A 174 1.59 -21.17 12.70
N GLY A 175 0.68 -20.37 13.28
CA GLY A 175 0.44 -20.34 14.72
C GLY A 175 1.48 -19.54 15.53
N LEU A 176 2.46 -18.92 14.87
CA LEU A 176 3.61 -18.22 15.47
C LEU A 176 3.28 -16.82 16.01
N THR A 177 2.00 -16.52 16.25
CA THR A 177 1.58 -15.17 16.68
C THR A 177 2.04 -14.86 18.11
N ILE A 178 2.08 -15.88 18.97
CA ILE A 178 2.56 -15.75 20.35
C ILE A 178 4.07 -15.55 20.35
N ASP A 179 4.82 -16.39 19.63
CA ASP A 179 6.28 -16.27 19.51
C ASP A 179 6.67 -14.91 18.94
N TYR A 180 6.03 -14.47 17.85
CA TYR A 180 6.28 -13.14 17.28
C TYR A 180 5.98 -11.98 18.26
N ARG A 181 5.06 -12.16 19.21
CA ARG A 181 4.68 -11.11 20.18
C ARG A 181 5.61 -11.10 21.39
N ASP A 182 5.88 -12.27 21.95
CA ASP A 182 6.42 -12.44 23.29
C ASP A 182 7.89 -12.89 23.30
N ASP A 183 8.39 -13.50 22.22
CA ASP A 183 9.80 -13.87 22.06
C ASP A 183 10.54 -12.81 21.22
N GLU A 184 11.52 -12.15 21.84
CA GLU A 184 12.31 -11.12 21.18
C GLU A 184 13.16 -11.65 20.04
N ALA A 185 13.76 -12.84 20.18
CA ALA A 185 14.58 -13.46 19.14
C ALA A 185 13.72 -13.82 17.94
N ALA A 186 12.59 -14.50 18.16
CA ALA A 186 11.65 -14.85 17.09
C ALA A 186 11.13 -13.59 16.36
N ARG A 187 10.74 -12.56 17.13
CA ARG A 187 10.30 -11.29 16.56
C ARG A 187 11.41 -10.60 15.76
N SER A 188 12.65 -10.63 16.23
CA SER A 188 13.80 -10.06 15.53
C SER A 188 14.04 -10.77 14.21
N THR A 189 14.12 -12.11 14.22
CA THR A 189 14.29 -12.94 13.02
C THR A 189 13.20 -12.65 11.99
N ALA A 190 11.93 -12.64 12.38
CA ALA A 190 10.83 -12.30 11.48
C ALA A 190 10.99 -10.92 10.82
N ARG A 191 11.47 -9.93 11.58
CA ARG A 191 11.67 -8.56 11.07
C ARG A 191 12.90 -8.45 10.18
N GLN A 192 13.95 -9.23 10.45
CA GLN A 192 15.11 -9.33 9.57
C GLN A 192 14.72 -9.95 8.22
N LEU A 193 13.92 -11.03 8.21
CA LEU A 193 13.36 -11.60 6.97
C LEU A 193 12.55 -10.56 6.18
N MET A 194 11.69 -9.79 6.86
CA MET A 194 10.94 -8.70 6.24
C MET A 194 11.83 -7.55 5.74
N ALA A 195 13.04 -7.39 6.28
CA ALA A 195 13.99 -6.36 5.86
C ALA A 195 14.84 -6.78 4.67
N LEU A 196 14.84 -8.05 4.26
CA LEU A 196 15.57 -8.53 3.08
C LEU A 196 15.14 -7.81 1.79
N ALA A 197 13.89 -7.34 1.70
CA ALA A 197 13.41 -6.52 0.58
C ALA A 197 14.05 -5.12 0.50
N LEU A 198 14.86 -4.72 1.49
CA LEU A 198 15.45 -3.39 1.60
C LEU A 198 16.97 -3.37 1.34
N ILE A 199 17.59 -4.54 1.15
CA ILE A 199 19.03 -4.66 0.90
C ILE A 199 19.29 -4.93 -0.60
N PRO A 200 20.52 -4.69 -1.09
CA PRO A 200 20.88 -5.02 -2.47
C PRO A 200 20.64 -6.51 -2.76
N VAL A 201 20.13 -6.82 -3.96
CA VAL A 201 19.76 -8.20 -4.35
C VAL A 201 20.93 -9.16 -4.21
N GLU A 202 22.14 -8.70 -4.48
CA GLU A 202 23.38 -9.48 -4.44
C GLU A 202 23.74 -9.92 -3.02
N LYS A 203 23.12 -9.32 -2.00
CA LYS A 203 23.34 -9.63 -0.58
C LYS A 203 22.19 -10.43 0.05
N VAL A 204 21.10 -10.65 -0.67
CA VAL A 204 19.88 -11.25 -0.12
C VAL A 204 20.12 -12.71 0.30
N GLU A 205 20.85 -13.47 -0.51
CA GLU A 205 21.16 -14.88 -0.23
C GLU A 205 22.03 -15.01 1.03
N ASP A 206 23.20 -14.36 1.05
CA ASP A 206 24.10 -14.35 2.21
C ASP A 206 23.40 -13.89 3.51
N ALA A 207 22.62 -12.81 3.43
CA ALA A 207 21.89 -12.29 4.60
C ALA A 207 20.81 -13.26 5.07
N PHE A 208 20.09 -13.92 4.15
CA PHE A 208 19.11 -14.95 4.50
C PHE A 208 19.77 -16.14 5.19
N GLU A 209 20.88 -16.65 4.67
CA GLU A 209 21.62 -17.76 5.26
C GLU A 209 22.08 -17.42 6.69
N GLN A 210 22.60 -16.21 6.90
CA GLN A 210 22.98 -15.75 8.23
C GLN A 210 21.77 -15.72 9.18
N ILE A 211 20.66 -15.09 8.76
CA ILE A 211 19.43 -15.00 9.55
C ILE A 211 18.91 -16.40 9.91
N ALA A 212 18.93 -17.34 8.95
CA ALA A 212 18.47 -18.71 9.15
C ALA A 212 19.36 -19.47 10.13
N SER A 213 20.69 -19.28 10.09
CA SER A 213 21.63 -19.94 11.00
C SER A 213 21.53 -19.46 12.45
N GLU A 214 21.13 -18.20 12.65
CA GLU A 214 20.96 -17.56 13.96
C GLU A 214 19.52 -17.66 14.49
N ALA A 215 18.58 -18.20 13.69
CA ALA A 215 17.16 -18.26 14.03
C ALA A 215 16.88 -19.19 15.22
N PRO A 216 16.02 -18.80 16.19
CA PRO A 216 15.57 -19.70 17.23
C PRO A 216 14.71 -20.83 16.63
N HIS A 217 14.78 -22.03 17.20
CA HIS A 217 14.01 -23.18 16.70
C HIS A 217 12.49 -22.94 16.70
N SER A 218 11.98 -22.07 17.57
CA SER A 218 10.57 -21.68 17.64
C SER A 218 10.04 -21.06 16.35
N ILE A 219 10.90 -20.46 15.51
CA ILE A 219 10.49 -19.78 14.26
C ILE A 219 10.92 -20.52 12.99
N GLU A 220 11.47 -21.72 13.12
CA GLU A 220 11.92 -22.56 12.00
C GLU A 220 10.84 -22.76 10.90
N PRO A 221 9.55 -22.97 11.21
CA PRO A 221 8.52 -23.09 10.17
C PRO A 221 8.39 -21.86 9.27
N LEU A 222 8.69 -20.66 9.80
CA LEU A 222 8.69 -19.43 9.00
C LEU A 222 9.93 -19.37 8.09
N ILE A 223 11.09 -19.82 8.57
CA ILE A 223 12.33 -19.88 7.78
C ILE A 223 12.16 -20.83 6.61
N GLU A 224 11.60 -22.02 6.85
CA GLU A 224 11.30 -23.00 5.79
C GLU A 224 10.35 -22.44 4.74
N TYR A 225 9.25 -21.82 5.18
CA TYR A 225 8.33 -21.12 4.28
C TYR A 225 9.04 -20.04 3.47
N PHE A 226 9.87 -19.22 4.12
CA PHE A 226 10.54 -18.10 3.48
C PHE A 226 11.50 -18.58 2.40
N ASN A 227 12.30 -19.61 2.71
CA ASN A 227 13.19 -20.25 1.76
C ASN A 227 12.40 -20.83 0.57
N GLY A 228 11.37 -21.64 0.86
CA GLY A 228 10.62 -22.36 -0.17
C GLY A 228 9.80 -21.45 -1.09
N TYR A 229 9.35 -20.30 -0.63
CA TYR A 229 8.46 -19.42 -1.39
C TYR A 229 9.14 -18.15 -1.91
N TRP A 230 9.85 -17.41 -1.05
CA TRP A 230 10.40 -16.10 -1.39
C TRP A 230 11.79 -16.21 -2.00
N MET A 231 12.66 -17.07 -1.47
CA MET A 231 14.03 -17.24 -1.99
C MET A 231 14.06 -17.95 -3.36
N THR A 232 13.11 -18.86 -3.61
CA THR A 232 12.96 -19.54 -4.92
C THR A 232 12.33 -18.64 -6.00
N LYS A 233 11.81 -17.47 -5.63
CA LYS A 233 11.13 -16.52 -6.53
C LYS A 233 11.69 -15.10 -6.34
N PRO A 234 12.95 -14.87 -6.73
CA PRO A 234 13.66 -13.62 -6.40
C PRO A 234 12.99 -12.36 -6.96
N TYR A 235 12.23 -12.46 -8.05
CA TYR A 235 11.43 -11.34 -8.59
C TYR A 235 10.30 -10.86 -7.67
N LEU A 236 10.02 -11.54 -6.56
CA LEU A 236 9.02 -11.14 -5.57
C LEU A 236 9.63 -10.40 -4.35
N ILE A 237 10.95 -10.40 -4.18
CA ILE A 237 11.60 -9.69 -3.05
C ILE A 237 12.07 -8.28 -3.48
N ILE A 238 12.18 -8.02 -4.79
CA ILE A 238 12.90 -6.87 -5.38
C ILE A 238 11.98 -5.85 -6.06
#